data_AF-A0A963S1P9-F1
#
_entry.id   AF-A0A963S1P9-F1
#
_cell.length_a   1.000
_cell.length_b   1.000
_cell.length_c   1.000
_cell.angle_alpha   90.00
_cell.angle_beta   90.00
_cell.angle_gamma   90.00
#
_symmetry.space_group_name_H-M   'P 1'
#
loop_
_entity.id
_entity.type
_entity.pdbx_description
1 polymer ?
#
loop_
_entity_poly.entity_id
_entity_poly.type
_entity_poly.pdbx_seq_one_letter_code
_entity_poly.pdbx_strand_id
1 'polypeptide(L)'
;MAIEDKAVEKDLPARQQAVPPAIRISGTWRVLPGFLYGFRQPAVLGEITVKTDPDVDLATCDKAIAELVRDFETPMPENSFDNGLASRVLGLAIAVQNNSRIPVQSAVHVGPARLLADGRTVLEVAIPYYDQGATRLALSWAIQALNRLVDAAAGTPVEKQLSGGFSELGTHLAEHAPPNGEIVHLLRAAMRRSIPVHRVMANIYCYGTGRYRRLLDSTVTDRTTEMGCRISRNKVQTAEILRLAGLPAPRQLAAPNAERAVAAAESLGYPVVIKPINLSQGAGVFAGLRDAASVREAFAAASEVSDMLIVENHFHGSDYRLTVLNGEVIKAEQRIAAGVTGDGRSTISELVAAKLATPRFQRLLRSGNRAVLGLDAEAQALLGEQGLTAQSVIEDGAYVQLRRKNNVSAGGEQVHVALDAVHPDNLALARRAAMLLDLDLAGVDLIIPDLSRSWTECGALICEINARPEIGRNTTPTIHDRMLDELLGPATRIPVHLLIVGGDAPRKATDYEKLAAELACNAIAAKEGVWIDGERLPGQPEDAFAASRLLLRERRAKAALCVMAFSDVAAKGLPVDRLDSIRIEFAHEEAVSLLPALQPHTDSLIEISGNS
;
A
#
# COMPACT_ATOMS: atom_id res chain seq x y z
N MET A 1 -24.92 10.85 1.34
CA MET A 1 -25.65 9.65 1.77
C MET A 1 -25.56 9.60 3.29
N ALA A 2 -26.67 9.80 3.99
CA ALA A 2 -26.68 9.87 5.46
C ALA A 2 -26.36 8.49 6.05
N ILE A 3 -25.40 8.43 6.98
CA ILE A 3 -25.23 7.25 7.83
C ILE A 3 -26.31 7.36 8.91
N GLU A 4 -27.51 6.85 8.63
CA GLU A 4 -28.56 6.69 9.65
C GLU A 4 -28.33 5.40 10.46
N ASP A 5 -28.69 5.45 11.74
CA ASP A 5 -28.67 4.38 12.76
C ASP A 5 -29.28 3.02 12.32
N LYS A 6 -30.06 3.01 11.23
CA LYS A 6 -30.92 1.87 10.85
C LYS A 6 -30.20 0.61 10.39
N ALA A 7 -28.90 0.66 10.11
CA ALA A 7 -28.15 -0.52 9.67
C ALA A 7 -27.56 -1.36 10.82
N VAL A 8 -27.63 -0.89 12.07
CA VAL A 8 -26.96 -1.53 13.22
C VAL A 8 -27.88 -2.46 14.02
N GLU A 9 -29.20 -2.37 13.85
CA GLU A 9 -30.16 -3.10 14.71
C GLU A 9 -30.60 -4.49 14.20
N LYS A 10 -30.28 -4.91 12.97
CA LYS A 10 -31.01 -6.04 12.36
C LYS A 10 -30.56 -7.47 12.69
N ASP A 11 -29.48 -7.71 13.45
CA ASP A 11 -29.03 -9.08 13.75
C ASP A 11 -28.57 -9.31 15.21
N LEU A 12 -29.16 -8.63 16.20
CA LEU A 12 -28.86 -8.89 17.62
C LEU A 12 -30.10 -9.36 18.40
N PRO A 13 -30.01 -10.45 19.19
CA PRO A 13 -31.13 -10.95 19.98
C PRO A 13 -31.55 -9.92 21.03
N ALA A 14 -32.85 -9.65 21.11
CA ALA A 14 -33.44 -8.69 22.03
C ALA A 14 -32.93 -8.88 23.47
N ARG A 15 -32.28 -7.86 24.04
CA ARG A 15 -31.85 -7.83 25.44
C ARG A 15 -32.50 -6.68 26.21
N GLN A 16 -32.71 -6.98 27.49
CA GLN A 16 -33.39 -6.25 28.56
C GLN A 16 -32.97 -4.77 28.67
N GLN A 17 -33.90 -3.94 29.19
CA GLN A 17 -33.83 -2.49 29.44
C GLN A 17 -32.39 -1.97 29.66
N ALA A 18 -31.82 -1.37 28.61
CA ALA A 18 -30.43 -0.96 28.57
C ALA A 18 -30.25 0.44 29.18
N VAL A 19 -29.28 0.56 30.10
CA VAL A 19 -28.64 1.85 30.41
C VAL A 19 -28.20 2.47 29.07
N PRO A 20 -28.49 3.75 28.81
CA PRO A 20 -28.11 4.36 27.55
C PRO A 20 -26.58 4.35 27.39
N PRO A 21 -26.00 3.88 26.27
CA PRO A 21 -24.55 3.85 26.09
C PRO A 21 -23.89 5.20 26.32
N ALA A 22 -22.71 5.12 26.94
CA ALA A 22 -21.81 6.21 27.25
C ALA A 22 -21.45 7.07 26.03
N ILE A 23 -21.25 6.44 24.88
CA ILE A 23 -20.83 7.08 23.63
C ILE A 23 -21.79 6.68 22.52
N ARG A 24 -22.27 7.65 21.74
CA ARG A 24 -23.16 7.39 20.59
C ARG A 24 -22.83 8.26 19.39
N ILE A 25 -23.00 7.68 18.21
CA ILE A 25 -23.14 8.44 16.96
C ILE A 25 -24.40 9.30 17.07
N SER A 26 -24.29 10.57 16.73
CA SER A 26 -25.39 11.53 16.78
C SER A 26 -25.48 12.29 15.47
N GLY A 27 -26.66 12.83 15.21
CA GLY A 27 -26.92 13.59 13.99
C GLY A 27 -26.71 12.77 12.71
N THR A 28 -26.54 13.47 11.60
CA THR A 28 -26.23 12.85 10.31
C THR A 28 -24.75 13.01 10.00
N TRP A 29 -24.08 11.89 9.71
CA TRP A 29 -22.69 11.94 9.27
C TRP A 29 -22.64 12.23 7.78
N ARG A 30 -21.82 13.23 7.43
CA ARG A 30 -21.67 13.75 6.08
C ARG A 30 -20.28 13.43 5.56
N VAL A 31 -20.25 12.85 4.37
CA VAL A 31 -19.02 12.65 3.61
C VAL A 31 -18.60 13.97 2.96
N LEU A 32 -17.35 14.36 3.20
CA LEU A 32 -16.70 15.51 2.60
C LEU A 32 -15.64 15.02 1.60
N PRO A 33 -15.87 15.16 0.28
CA PRO A 33 -14.95 14.65 -0.74
C PRO A 33 -13.63 15.41 -0.84
N GLY A 34 -13.56 16.62 -0.29
CA GLY A 34 -12.39 17.50 -0.23
C GLY A 34 -11.74 17.55 1.15
N PHE A 35 -10.82 18.49 1.32
CA PHE A 35 -9.93 18.58 2.47
C PHE A 35 -10.34 19.74 3.39
N LEU A 36 -10.33 19.52 4.71
CA LEU A 36 -10.51 20.52 5.76
C LEU A 36 -9.75 20.09 7.02
N TYR A 37 -9.58 21.00 7.97
CA TYR A 37 -8.99 20.76 9.30
C TYR A 37 -7.54 20.23 9.25
N GLY A 38 -6.80 20.54 8.18
CA GLY A 38 -5.41 20.10 7.99
C GLY A 38 -5.28 18.64 7.55
N PHE A 39 -6.40 17.95 7.27
CA PHE A 39 -6.35 16.60 6.75
C PHE A 39 -5.78 16.55 5.34
N ARG A 40 -4.98 15.53 5.06
CA ARG A 40 -4.44 15.25 3.71
C ARG A 40 -5.22 14.18 2.97
N GLN A 41 -6.38 13.82 3.52
CA GLN A 41 -7.36 12.94 2.92
C GLN A 41 -8.73 13.61 3.03
N PRO A 42 -9.69 13.21 2.17
CA PRO A 42 -11.10 13.50 2.36
C PRO A 42 -11.58 13.10 3.77
N ALA A 43 -12.65 13.73 4.25
CA ALA A 43 -13.11 13.59 5.62
C ALA A 43 -14.55 13.08 5.72
N VAL A 44 -14.88 12.40 6.80
CA VAL A 44 -16.26 12.23 7.25
C VAL A 44 -16.45 13.14 8.46
N LEU A 45 -17.49 13.97 8.41
CA LEU A 45 -17.90 14.86 9.49
C LEU A 45 -19.15 14.29 10.16
N GLY A 46 -19.26 14.45 11.46
CA GLY A 46 -20.47 14.09 12.18
C GLY A 46 -20.43 14.56 13.62
N GLU A 47 -21.36 14.04 14.42
CA GLU A 47 -21.42 14.33 15.84
C GLU A 47 -21.27 13.05 16.66
N ILE A 48 -20.55 13.15 17.78
CA ILE A 48 -20.51 12.14 18.83
C ILE A 48 -21.14 12.75 20.08
N THR A 49 -22.11 12.05 20.68
CA THR A 49 -22.63 12.39 22.00
C THR A 49 -21.94 11.53 23.04
N VAL A 50 -21.44 12.17 24.10
CA VAL A 50 -20.81 11.54 25.25
C VAL A 50 -21.66 11.79 26.50
N LYS A 51 -21.84 10.74 27.29
CA LYS A 51 -22.50 10.74 28.60
C LYS A 51 -21.79 9.74 29.52
N THR A 52 -20.78 10.20 30.23
CA THR A 52 -19.96 9.34 31.09
C THR A 52 -19.64 10.00 32.40
N ASP A 53 -19.52 9.18 33.44
CA ASP A 53 -18.99 9.59 34.73
C ASP A 53 -17.49 9.93 34.56
N PRO A 54 -17.00 11.09 35.05
CA PRO A 54 -15.58 11.41 35.04
C PRO A 54 -14.70 10.39 35.80
N ASP A 55 -15.28 9.51 36.61
CA ASP A 55 -14.56 8.46 37.36
C ASP A 55 -14.18 7.21 36.54
N VAL A 56 -14.48 7.18 35.22
CA VAL A 56 -14.10 6.06 34.34
C VAL A 56 -12.57 6.01 34.14
N ASP A 57 -11.98 4.85 34.42
CA ASP A 57 -10.54 4.59 34.21
C ASP A 57 -10.20 4.38 32.72
N LEU A 58 -9.94 5.48 32.02
CA LEU A 58 -9.52 5.47 30.62
C LEU A 58 -8.16 4.81 30.40
N ALA A 59 -7.26 4.77 31.40
CA ALA A 59 -5.94 4.16 31.24
C ALA A 59 -6.04 2.64 31.11
N THR A 60 -6.96 2.02 31.86
CA THR A 60 -7.27 0.59 31.72
C THR A 60 -7.89 0.29 30.35
N CYS A 61 -8.78 1.17 29.85
CA CYS A 61 -9.35 1.03 28.51
C CYS A 61 -8.26 1.09 27.42
N ASP A 62 -7.35 2.06 27.51
CA ASP A 62 -6.25 2.26 26.56
C ASP A 62 -5.33 1.03 26.53
N LYS A 63 -5.02 0.44 27.69
CA LYS A 63 -4.22 -0.78 27.78
C LYS A 63 -4.89 -1.96 27.09
N ALA A 64 -6.18 -2.20 27.36
CA ALA A 64 -6.93 -3.28 26.73
C ALA A 64 -7.00 -3.13 25.19
N ILE A 65 -7.13 -1.89 24.71
CA ILE A 65 -7.11 -1.59 23.27
C ILE A 65 -5.72 -1.82 22.68
N ALA A 66 -4.65 -1.36 23.33
CA ALA A 66 -3.28 -1.49 22.84
C ALA A 66 -2.81 -2.96 22.76
N GLU A 67 -3.37 -3.85 23.59
CA GLU A 67 -3.14 -5.30 23.51
C GLU A 67 -3.78 -5.92 22.24
N LEU A 68 -4.86 -5.32 21.73
CA LEU A 68 -5.63 -5.82 20.58
C LEU A 68 -5.21 -5.17 19.26
N VAL A 69 -5.04 -3.85 19.25
CA VAL A 69 -4.81 -3.03 18.07
C VAL A 69 -3.38 -2.48 18.13
N ARG A 70 -2.53 -2.94 17.20
CA ARG A 70 -1.14 -2.47 17.14
C ARG A 70 -1.08 -1.00 16.75
N ASP A 71 -0.04 -0.32 17.19
CA ASP A 71 0.23 1.08 16.85
C ASP A 71 -0.94 2.03 17.23
N PHE A 72 -1.78 1.63 18.19
CA PHE A 72 -2.75 2.54 18.79
C PHE A 72 -1.99 3.53 19.68
N GLU A 73 -1.85 4.76 19.20
CA GLU A 73 -1.33 5.86 19.99
C GLU A 73 -2.47 6.47 20.80
N THR A 74 -2.32 6.49 22.13
CA THR A 74 -3.25 7.18 23.01
C THR A 74 -3.27 8.67 22.63
N PRO A 75 -4.43 9.25 22.27
CA PRO A 75 -4.52 10.68 22.01
C PRO A 75 -4.05 11.46 23.24
N MET A 76 -3.25 12.51 23.04
CA MET A 76 -2.80 13.41 24.11
C MET A 76 -4.02 13.88 24.94
N PRO A 77 -3.89 14.08 26.27
CA PRO A 77 -4.99 14.54 27.09
C PRO A 77 -5.52 15.86 26.55
N GLU A 78 -6.75 15.83 26.03
CA GLU A 78 -7.45 17.02 25.58
C GLU A 78 -7.97 17.79 26.79
N ASN A 79 -8.31 19.08 26.58
CA ASN A 79 -8.68 20.02 27.65
C ASN A 79 -9.93 19.61 28.47
N SER A 80 -10.65 18.54 28.08
CA SER A 80 -11.79 17.96 28.81
C SER A 80 -11.86 16.44 28.62
N PHE A 81 -12.54 15.77 29.56
CA PHE A 81 -12.76 14.31 29.53
C PHE A 81 -13.55 13.87 28.28
N ASP A 82 -14.61 14.60 27.93
CA ASP A 82 -15.46 14.30 26.78
C ASP A 82 -14.68 14.35 25.45
N ASN A 83 -13.81 15.34 25.31
CA ASN A 83 -12.90 15.46 24.18
C ASN A 83 -11.99 14.22 24.12
N GLY A 84 -11.37 13.87 25.26
CA GLY A 84 -10.51 12.69 25.38
C GLY A 84 -11.19 11.37 24.99
N LEU A 85 -12.50 11.21 25.22
CA LEU A 85 -13.27 10.05 24.78
C LEU A 85 -13.56 10.06 23.29
N ALA A 86 -13.99 11.20 22.73
CA ALA A 86 -14.21 11.33 21.30
C ALA A 86 -12.92 11.08 20.51
N SER A 87 -11.80 11.64 20.94
CA SER A 87 -10.50 11.41 20.31
C SER A 87 -10.06 9.94 20.35
N ARG A 88 -10.38 9.19 21.42
CA ARG A 88 -10.12 7.74 21.47
C ARG A 88 -10.96 6.96 20.48
N VAL A 89 -12.24 7.29 20.31
CA VAL A 89 -13.11 6.68 19.30
C VAL A 89 -12.50 6.85 17.91
N LEU A 90 -12.13 8.09 17.57
CA LEU A 90 -11.59 8.41 16.24
C LEU A 90 -10.22 7.76 16.03
N GLY A 91 -9.32 7.85 17.00
CA GLY A 91 -8.01 7.22 16.97
C GLY A 91 -8.08 5.70 16.84
N LEU A 92 -9.00 5.05 17.56
CA LEU A 92 -9.22 3.61 17.49
C LEU A 92 -9.74 3.20 16.11
N ALA A 93 -10.71 3.95 15.56
CA ALA A 93 -11.23 3.71 14.23
C ALA A 93 -10.13 3.82 13.15
N ILE A 94 -9.19 4.77 13.29
CA ILE A 94 -8.03 4.89 12.39
C ILE A 94 -7.07 3.71 12.58
N ALA A 95 -6.71 3.36 13.81
CA ALA A 95 -5.75 2.30 14.11
C ALA A 95 -6.22 0.94 13.58
N VAL A 96 -7.51 0.63 13.73
CA VAL A 96 -8.15 -0.58 13.21
C VAL A 96 -8.09 -0.65 11.68
N GLN A 97 -8.37 0.46 10.99
CA GLN A 97 -8.26 0.57 9.54
C GLN A 97 -6.82 0.34 9.08
N ASN A 98 -5.84 0.98 9.74
CA ASN A 98 -4.42 0.83 9.42
C ASN A 98 -3.91 -0.60 9.66
N ASN A 99 -4.37 -1.27 10.72
CA ASN A 99 -4.07 -2.68 10.99
C ASN A 99 -4.66 -3.60 9.91
N SER A 100 -5.76 -3.19 9.28
CA SER A 100 -6.42 -3.88 8.17
C SER A 100 -5.92 -3.46 6.78
N ARG A 101 -4.73 -2.84 6.69
CA ARG A 101 -4.08 -2.37 5.45
C ARG A 101 -4.83 -1.24 4.72
N ILE A 102 -5.72 -0.53 5.39
CA ILE A 102 -6.42 0.64 4.86
C ILE A 102 -5.63 1.88 5.30
N PRO A 103 -4.98 2.63 4.37
CA PRO A 103 -4.09 3.72 4.74
C PRO A 103 -4.89 4.97 5.12
N VAL A 104 -5.03 5.23 6.42
CA VAL A 104 -5.71 6.41 6.97
C VAL A 104 -4.74 7.20 7.84
N GLN A 105 -4.74 8.53 7.68
CA GLN A 105 -3.87 9.43 8.44
C GLN A 105 -4.31 9.48 9.91
N SER A 106 -3.36 9.55 10.85
CA SER A 106 -3.63 9.57 12.29
C SER A 106 -4.25 10.87 12.82
N ALA A 107 -4.38 11.92 11.99
CA ALA A 107 -4.96 13.18 12.41
C ALA A 107 -6.49 13.05 12.58
N VAL A 108 -7.01 13.66 13.65
CA VAL A 108 -8.45 13.76 13.94
C VAL A 108 -8.80 15.20 14.26
N HIS A 109 -10.08 15.55 14.16
CA HIS A 109 -10.57 16.85 14.58
C HIS A 109 -11.73 16.66 15.55
N VAL A 110 -11.62 17.30 16.72
CA VAL A 110 -12.70 17.45 17.69
C VAL A 110 -12.98 18.94 17.81
N GLY A 111 -14.18 19.33 17.40
CA GLY A 111 -14.69 20.69 17.43
C GLY A 111 -15.21 21.10 18.80
N PRO A 112 -15.91 22.25 18.88
CA PRO A 112 -16.45 22.75 20.14
C PRO A 112 -17.51 21.81 20.74
N ALA A 113 -17.51 21.73 22.07
CA ALA A 113 -18.46 20.95 22.84
C ALA A 113 -19.75 21.74 23.11
N ARG A 114 -20.91 21.11 22.92
CA ARG A 114 -22.22 21.65 23.27
C ARG A 114 -22.89 20.80 24.34
N LEU A 115 -23.07 21.38 25.53
CA LEU A 115 -23.78 20.74 26.64
C LEU A 115 -25.30 20.77 26.40
N LEU A 116 -25.93 19.60 26.47
CA LEU A 116 -27.38 19.43 26.41
C LEU A 116 -28.00 19.59 27.79
N ALA A 117 -29.29 19.93 27.82
CA ALA A 117 -30.05 20.13 29.06
C ALA A 117 -30.11 18.90 29.98
N ASP A 118 -29.86 17.70 29.44
CA ASP A 118 -29.85 16.44 30.19
C ASP A 118 -28.45 15.97 30.60
N GLY A 119 -27.46 16.87 30.54
CA GLY A 119 -26.09 16.65 30.99
C GLY A 119 -25.19 15.92 30.00
N ARG A 120 -25.66 15.66 28.77
CA ARG A 120 -24.83 15.06 27.71
C ARG A 120 -24.05 16.11 26.95
N THR A 121 -22.85 15.77 26.49
CA THR A 121 -22.04 16.65 25.64
C THR A 121 -22.09 16.16 24.20
N VAL A 122 -22.40 17.06 23.26
CA VAL A 122 -22.31 16.81 21.81
C VAL A 122 -21.03 17.44 21.28
N LEU A 123 -20.23 16.66 20.58
CA LEU A 123 -18.97 17.07 19.96
C LEU A 123 -19.08 16.93 18.45
N GLU A 124 -18.82 18.01 17.73
CA GLU A 124 -18.56 17.93 16.29
C GLU A 124 -17.21 17.27 16.05
N VAL A 125 -17.15 16.29 15.15
CA VAL A 125 -15.93 15.55 14.87
C VAL A 125 -15.70 15.42 13.38
N ALA A 126 -14.43 15.32 12.99
CA ALA A 126 -14.04 14.93 11.65
C ALA A 126 -12.93 13.88 11.66
N ILE A 127 -13.03 12.92 10.75
CA ILE A 127 -12.08 11.82 10.59
C ILE A 127 -11.69 11.66 9.12
N PRO A 128 -10.40 11.56 8.77
CA PRO A 128 -9.98 11.28 7.41
C PRO A 128 -10.43 9.89 6.98
N TYR A 129 -10.71 9.71 5.68
CA TYR A 129 -11.05 8.41 5.13
C TYR A 129 -10.28 8.09 3.84
N TYR A 130 -9.97 6.81 3.67
CA TYR A 130 -9.62 6.23 2.38
C TYR A 130 -10.85 5.63 1.69
N ASP A 131 -11.67 4.91 2.47
CA ASP A 131 -12.94 4.32 2.04
C ASP A 131 -14.02 4.58 3.08
N GLN A 132 -15.17 5.09 2.65
CA GLN A 132 -16.26 5.51 3.53
C GLN A 132 -16.92 4.32 4.24
N GLY A 133 -17.03 3.18 3.57
CA GLY A 133 -17.59 1.96 4.14
C GLY A 133 -16.70 1.42 5.25
N ALA A 134 -15.39 1.38 5.01
CA ALA A 134 -14.40 1.00 6.02
C ALA A 134 -14.44 1.92 7.25
N THR A 135 -14.47 3.23 7.04
CA THR A 135 -14.51 4.21 8.13
C THR A 135 -15.78 4.04 8.97
N ARG A 136 -16.93 3.81 8.33
CA ARG A 136 -18.20 3.54 9.04
C ARG A 136 -18.12 2.27 9.89
N LEU A 137 -17.62 1.17 9.32
CA LEU A 137 -17.45 -0.10 10.04
C LEU A 137 -16.51 0.06 11.24
N ALA A 138 -15.38 0.74 11.03
CA ALA A 138 -14.39 0.97 12.08
C ALA A 138 -14.90 1.88 13.20
N LEU A 139 -15.61 2.96 12.88
CA LEU A 139 -16.24 3.84 13.88
C LEU A 139 -17.30 3.11 14.70
N SER A 140 -18.19 2.36 14.04
CA SER A 140 -19.22 1.57 14.72
C SER A 140 -18.59 0.59 15.71
N TRP A 141 -17.55 -0.13 15.27
CA TRP A 141 -16.84 -1.05 16.14
C TRP A 141 -16.10 -0.33 17.27
N ALA A 142 -15.42 0.79 17.00
CA ALA A 142 -14.68 1.55 18.02
C ALA A 142 -15.61 2.05 19.14
N ILE A 143 -16.80 2.55 18.79
CA ILE A 143 -17.81 2.99 19.76
C ILE A 143 -18.32 1.80 20.58
N GLN A 144 -18.63 0.67 19.94
CA GLN A 144 -19.07 -0.54 20.66
C GLN A 144 -17.98 -1.09 21.59
N ALA A 145 -16.72 -1.08 21.14
CA ALA A 145 -15.58 -1.53 21.92
C ALA A 145 -15.38 -0.65 23.16
N LEU A 146 -15.36 0.68 22.99
CA LEU A 146 -15.21 1.62 24.09
C LEU A 146 -16.40 1.58 25.05
N ASN A 147 -17.64 1.56 24.57
CA ASN A 147 -18.81 1.41 25.45
C ASN A 147 -18.73 0.13 26.31
N ARG A 148 -18.31 -1.00 25.72
CA ARG A 148 -18.14 -2.25 26.48
C ARG A 148 -17.04 -2.15 27.54
N LEU A 149 -15.95 -1.43 27.27
CA LEU A 149 -14.87 -1.21 28.24
C LEU A 149 -15.31 -0.26 29.36
N VAL A 150 -16.04 0.81 29.01
CA VAL A 150 -16.57 1.78 29.97
C VAL A 150 -17.63 1.14 30.88
N ASP A 151 -18.52 0.30 30.32
CA ASP A 151 -19.57 -0.38 31.06
C ASP A 151 -19.08 -1.64 31.80
N ALA A 152 -17.82 -2.05 31.60
CA ALA A 152 -17.28 -3.26 32.21
C ALA A 152 -17.11 -3.08 33.72
N ALA A 153 -17.80 -3.92 34.51
CA ALA A 153 -17.48 -4.04 35.93
C ALA A 153 -16.04 -4.55 36.10
N ALA A 154 -15.33 -4.03 37.11
CA ALA A 154 -13.96 -4.41 37.42
C ALA A 154 -13.80 -5.96 37.47
N GLY A 155 -12.89 -6.51 36.67
CA GLY A 155 -12.64 -7.95 36.56
C GLY A 155 -13.49 -8.71 35.54
N THR A 156 -14.34 -8.04 34.75
CA THR A 156 -15.07 -8.67 33.64
C THR A 156 -14.11 -8.92 32.46
N PRO A 157 -13.95 -10.16 31.95
CA PRO A 157 -13.04 -10.46 30.85
C PRO A 157 -13.65 -10.07 29.49
N VAL A 158 -13.50 -8.80 29.11
CA VAL A 158 -14.05 -8.24 27.86
C VAL A 158 -13.14 -8.52 26.65
N GLU A 159 -11.88 -8.88 26.89
CA GLU A 159 -10.80 -9.00 25.89
C GLU A 159 -11.11 -10.08 24.84
N LYS A 160 -11.68 -11.21 25.27
CA LYS A 160 -12.04 -12.31 24.35
C LYS A 160 -13.14 -11.90 23.36
N GLN A 161 -14.12 -11.12 23.82
CA GLN A 161 -15.20 -10.65 22.97
C GLN A 161 -14.71 -9.57 22.00
N LEU A 162 -13.86 -8.64 22.47
CA LEU A 162 -13.22 -7.64 21.62
C LEU A 162 -12.34 -8.28 20.55
N SER A 163 -11.57 -9.31 20.92
CA SER A 163 -10.72 -10.07 20.00
C SER A 163 -11.54 -10.76 18.90
N GLY A 164 -12.66 -11.39 19.27
CA GLY A 164 -13.59 -12.01 18.31
C GLY A 164 -14.16 -10.98 17.33
N GLY A 165 -14.71 -9.88 17.86
CA GLY A 165 -15.27 -8.81 17.03
C GLY A 165 -14.24 -8.11 16.14
N PHE A 166 -13.00 -7.94 16.61
CA PHE A 166 -11.91 -7.39 15.81
C PHE A 166 -11.52 -8.30 14.64
N SER A 167 -11.49 -9.62 14.87
CA SER A 167 -11.21 -10.60 13.80
C SER A 167 -12.31 -10.62 12.74
N GLU A 168 -13.57 -10.53 13.14
CA GLU A 168 -14.71 -10.43 12.23
C GLU A 168 -14.66 -9.13 11.43
N LEU A 169 -14.44 -8.00 12.10
CA LEU A 169 -14.27 -6.70 11.46
C LEU A 169 -13.11 -6.72 10.44
N GLY A 170 -11.98 -7.36 10.77
CA GLY A 170 -10.85 -7.49 9.85
C GLY A 170 -11.21 -8.20 8.54
N THR A 171 -12.18 -9.13 8.57
CA THR A 171 -12.67 -9.81 7.36
C THR A 171 -13.46 -8.86 6.47
N HIS A 172 -14.36 -8.06 7.06
CA HIS A 172 -15.12 -7.05 6.31
C HIS A 172 -14.23 -5.91 5.80
N LEU A 173 -13.28 -5.43 6.61
CA LEU A 173 -12.34 -4.38 6.20
C LEU A 173 -11.42 -4.80 5.05
N ALA A 174 -11.14 -6.10 4.90
CA ALA A 174 -10.31 -6.59 3.81
C ALA A 174 -10.90 -6.29 2.41
N GLU A 175 -12.22 -6.20 2.29
CA GLU A 175 -12.92 -5.85 1.03
C GLU A 175 -12.71 -4.39 0.61
N HIS A 176 -12.39 -3.53 1.59
CA HIS A 176 -12.14 -2.10 1.38
C HIS A 176 -10.66 -1.75 1.25
N ALA A 177 -9.76 -2.70 1.55
CA ALA A 177 -8.32 -2.47 1.48
C ALA A 177 -7.85 -2.30 0.03
N PRO A 178 -6.73 -1.57 -0.20
CA PRO A 178 -6.09 -1.58 -1.50
C PRO A 178 -5.77 -3.01 -1.97
N PRO A 179 -5.82 -3.26 -3.30
CA PRO A 179 -5.85 -4.61 -3.87
C PRO A 179 -4.53 -5.39 -3.73
N ASN A 180 -3.41 -4.70 -3.51
CA ASN A 180 -2.14 -5.32 -3.20
C ASN A 180 -1.37 -4.51 -2.14
N GLY A 181 -0.44 -5.17 -1.45
CA GLY A 181 0.32 -4.55 -0.35
C GLY A 181 1.27 -3.45 -0.81
N GLU A 182 1.79 -3.53 -2.03
CA GLU A 182 2.72 -2.55 -2.61
C GLU A 182 2.06 -1.17 -2.72
N ILE A 183 0.81 -1.11 -3.17
CA ILE A 183 0.01 0.13 -3.19
C ILE A 183 -0.12 0.71 -1.77
N VAL A 184 -0.37 -0.11 -0.76
CA VAL A 184 -0.47 0.36 0.64
C VAL A 184 0.83 1.03 1.08
N HIS A 185 1.98 0.45 0.73
CA HIS A 185 3.28 1.01 1.08
C HIS A 185 3.56 2.34 0.37
N LEU A 186 3.25 2.45 -0.92
CA LEU A 186 3.38 3.69 -1.69
C LEU A 186 2.43 4.79 -1.20
N LEU A 187 1.19 4.45 -0.85
CA LEU A 187 0.24 5.41 -0.29
C LEU A 187 0.73 5.95 1.06
N ARG A 188 1.25 5.09 1.94
CA ARG A 188 1.85 5.50 3.21
C ARG A 188 3.10 6.36 3.03
N ALA A 189 3.94 6.03 2.06
CA ALA A 189 5.10 6.84 1.69
C ALA A 189 4.67 8.24 1.22
N ALA A 190 3.65 8.31 0.36
CA ALA A 190 3.11 9.58 -0.11
C ALA A 190 2.54 10.43 1.03
N MET A 191 1.84 9.83 1.99
CA MET A 191 1.33 10.52 3.17
C MET A 191 2.46 11.13 4.01
N ARG A 192 3.53 10.37 4.30
CA ARG A 192 4.72 10.86 5.02
C ARG A 192 5.40 12.00 4.27
N ARG A 193 5.50 11.89 2.95
CA ARG A 193 6.15 12.89 2.08
C ARG A 193 5.26 14.06 1.70
N SER A 194 4.03 14.14 2.21
CA SER A 194 3.09 15.22 1.87
C SER A 194 2.75 15.29 0.37
N ILE A 195 2.78 14.14 -0.30
CA ILE A 195 2.49 14.04 -1.74
C ILE A 195 0.97 13.87 -1.91
N PRO A 196 0.31 14.70 -2.73
CA PRO A 196 -1.12 14.54 -2.96
C PRO A 196 -1.36 13.30 -3.80
N VAL A 197 -2.32 12.48 -3.40
CA VAL A 197 -2.68 11.27 -4.13
C VAL A 197 -4.18 11.24 -4.39
N HIS A 198 -4.57 10.76 -5.56
CA HIS A 198 -5.95 10.38 -5.82
C HIS A 198 -6.02 9.07 -6.58
N ARG A 199 -7.02 8.26 -6.23
CA ARG A 199 -7.35 7.04 -6.94
C ARG A 199 -8.01 7.40 -8.28
N VAL A 200 -7.50 6.82 -9.36
CA VAL A 200 -8.04 7.00 -10.73
C VAL A 200 -8.92 5.80 -11.10
N MET A 201 -8.42 4.59 -10.84
CA MET A 201 -9.13 3.32 -11.07
C MET A 201 -8.81 2.35 -9.92
N ALA A 202 -9.27 1.09 -10.03
CA ALA A 202 -9.11 0.10 -8.97
C ALA A 202 -7.66 0.02 -8.43
N ASN A 203 -6.66 -0.11 -9.31
CA ASN A 203 -5.25 -0.26 -8.96
C ASN A 203 -4.38 0.97 -9.32
N ILE A 204 -4.95 1.95 -10.02
CA ILE A 204 -4.19 3.08 -10.58
C ILE A 204 -4.39 4.32 -9.72
N TYR A 205 -3.27 4.88 -9.28
CA TYR A 205 -3.21 6.09 -8.48
C TYR A 205 -2.41 7.16 -9.20
N CYS A 206 -2.85 8.40 -9.04
CA CYS A 206 -2.13 9.57 -9.51
C CYS A 206 -1.48 10.26 -8.32
N TYR A 207 -0.17 10.40 -8.37
CA TYR A 207 0.66 11.08 -7.39
C TYR A 207 1.04 12.46 -7.92
N GLY A 208 0.90 13.49 -7.11
CA GLY A 208 1.17 14.87 -7.52
C GLY A 208 0.01 15.55 -8.25
N THR A 209 0.17 16.85 -8.56
CA THR A 209 -0.82 17.68 -9.27
C THR A 209 -0.24 18.39 -10.50
N GLY A 210 -1.11 18.76 -11.43
CA GLY A 210 -0.75 19.51 -12.64
C GLY A 210 0.35 18.84 -13.46
N ARG A 211 1.32 19.62 -13.92
CA ARG A 211 2.50 19.12 -14.67
C ARG A 211 3.36 18.09 -13.94
N TYR A 212 3.28 18.04 -12.61
CA TYR A 212 4.08 17.14 -11.78
C TYR A 212 3.42 15.79 -11.52
N ARG A 213 2.18 15.61 -11.97
CA ARG A 213 1.46 14.35 -11.78
C ARG A 213 2.19 13.16 -12.40
N ARG A 214 2.10 12.00 -11.75
CA ARG A 214 2.53 10.68 -12.26
C ARG A 214 1.47 9.63 -12.00
N LEU A 215 1.22 8.77 -12.97
CA LEU A 215 0.32 7.62 -12.81
C LEU A 215 1.12 6.37 -12.47
N LEU A 216 0.70 5.66 -11.42
CA LEU A 216 1.29 4.39 -11.00
C LEU A 216 0.20 3.33 -10.83
N ASP A 217 0.41 2.15 -11.40
CA ASP A 217 -0.24 0.89 -11.01
C ASP A 217 0.78 0.06 -10.23
N SER A 218 0.78 0.20 -8.90
CA SER A 218 1.80 -0.41 -8.05
C SER A 218 3.20 0.08 -8.47
N THR A 219 4.06 -0.80 -8.98
CA THR A 219 5.42 -0.50 -9.45
C THR A 219 5.51 -0.27 -10.96
N VAL A 220 4.38 -0.33 -11.69
CA VAL A 220 4.33 0.10 -13.09
C VAL A 220 4.00 1.59 -13.12
N THR A 221 4.80 2.38 -13.83
CA THR A 221 4.66 3.84 -13.89
C THR A 221 4.19 4.29 -15.27
N ASP A 222 3.91 5.59 -15.43
CA ASP A 222 3.64 6.21 -16.72
C ASP A 222 4.86 6.32 -17.66
N ARG A 223 6.03 5.85 -17.20
CA ARG A 223 7.27 5.73 -17.99
C ARG A 223 7.60 4.29 -18.33
N THR A 224 7.03 3.31 -17.64
CA THR A 224 7.24 1.89 -17.95
C THR A 224 6.68 1.59 -19.34
N THR A 225 7.52 1.12 -20.25
CA THR A 225 7.09 0.87 -21.62
C THR A 225 6.31 -0.44 -21.73
N GLU A 226 5.21 -0.43 -22.51
CA GLU A 226 4.46 -1.67 -22.78
C GLU A 226 5.32 -2.69 -23.55
N MET A 227 6.26 -2.21 -24.37
CA MET A 227 7.25 -3.06 -25.04
C MET A 227 8.12 -3.79 -24.03
N GLY A 228 8.69 -3.08 -23.05
CA GLY A 228 9.45 -3.68 -21.95
C GLY A 228 8.63 -4.70 -21.16
N CYS A 229 7.40 -4.35 -20.77
CA CYS A 229 6.48 -5.26 -20.08
C CYS A 229 6.15 -6.51 -20.90
N ARG A 230 5.97 -6.39 -22.21
CA ARG A 230 5.67 -7.54 -23.09
C ARG A 230 6.88 -8.45 -23.24
N ILE A 231 8.06 -7.88 -23.45
CA ILE A 231 9.32 -8.63 -23.56
C ILE A 231 9.60 -9.36 -22.24
N SER A 232 9.49 -8.66 -21.10
CA SER A 232 9.79 -9.21 -19.77
C SER A 232 8.90 -10.41 -19.39
N ARG A 233 7.65 -10.45 -19.90
CA ARG A 233 6.71 -11.56 -19.69
C ARG A 233 7.03 -12.80 -20.55
N ASN A 234 7.97 -12.70 -21.49
CA ASN A 234 8.41 -13.80 -22.33
C ASN A 234 9.88 -14.13 -22.05
N LYS A 235 10.10 -15.26 -21.36
CA LYS A 235 11.44 -15.70 -20.95
C LYS A 235 12.39 -15.95 -22.11
N VAL A 236 11.89 -16.47 -23.24
CA VAL A 236 12.70 -16.74 -24.44
C VAL A 236 13.15 -15.45 -25.10
N GLN A 237 12.23 -14.50 -25.30
CA GLN A 237 12.55 -13.19 -25.89
C GLN A 237 13.49 -12.39 -24.99
N THR A 238 13.24 -12.40 -23.68
CA THR A 238 14.12 -11.75 -22.71
C THR A 238 15.54 -12.35 -22.77
N ALA A 239 15.66 -13.67 -22.71
CA ALA A 239 16.96 -14.34 -22.77
C ALA A 239 17.69 -14.12 -24.11
N GLU A 240 16.97 -14.06 -25.22
CA GLU A 240 17.54 -13.75 -26.53
C GLU A 240 18.14 -12.33 -26.59
N ILE A 241 17.39 -11.31 -26.16
CA ILE A 241 17.87 -9.92 -26.12
C ILE A 241 19.11 -9.80 -25.23
N LEU A 242 19.09 -10.43 -24.05
CA LEU A 242 20.22 -10.42 -23.13
C LEU A 242 21.47 -11.06 -23.76
N ARG A 243 21.33 -12.22 -24.41
CA ARG A 243 22.45 -12.89 -25.09
C ARG A 243 23.00 -12.09 -26.27
N LEU A 244 22.13 -11.48 -27.07
CA LEU A 244 22.55 -10.60 -28.19
C LEU A 244 23.35 -9.40 -27.68
N ALA A 245 23.06 -8.91 -26.48
CA ALA A 245 23.81 -7.85 -25.81
C ALA A 245 25.08 -8.34 -25.09
N GLY A 246 25.37 -9.64 -25.12
CA GLY A 246 26.52 -10.25 -24.44
C GLY A 246 26.33 -10.44 -22.94
N LEU A 247 25.09 -10.41 -22.44
CA LEU A 247 24.78 -10.65 -21.03
C LEU A 247 24.52 -12.14 -20.77
N PRO A 248 24.83 -12.63 -19.55
CA PRO A 248 24.58 -14.01 -19.15
C PRO A 248 23.07 -14.28 -19.05
N ALA A 249 22.55 -15.09 -19.98
CA ALA A 249 21.16 -15.52 -20.00
C ALA A 249 21.07 -16.97 -20.52
N PRO A 250 20.03 -17.72 -20.11
CA PRO A 250 19.93 -19.15 -20.41
C PRO A 250 19.78 -19.41 -21.91
N ARG A 251 20.39 -20.51 -22.36
CA ARG A 251 20.03 -21.12 -23.64
C ARG A 251 18.81 -21.98 -23.41
N GLN A 252 17.73 -21.65 -24.11
CA GLN A 252 16.42 -22.27 -23.95
C GLN A 252 16.01 -22.95 -25.24
N LEU A 253 15.43 -24.15 -25.14
CA LEU A 253 14.84 -24.88 -26.25
C LEU A 253 13.36 -25.14 -25.94
N ALA A 254 12.51 -24.96 -26.94
CA ALA A 254 11.08 -25.24 -26.80
C ALA A 254 10.85 -26.75 -26.63
N ALA A 255 9.96 -27.10 -25.71
CA ALA A 255 9.53 -28.46 -25.45
C ALA A 255 8.01 -28.58 -25.66
N PRO A 256 7.55 -28.81 -26.90
CA PRO A 256 6.13 -28.99 -27.19
C PRO A 256 5.58 -30.36 -26.72
N ASN A 257 6.45 -31.31 -26.38
CA ASN A 257 6.09 -32.61 -25.81
C ASN A 257 7.28 -33.20 -25.02
N ALA A 258 7.02 -34.25 -24.24
CA ALA A 258 8.01 -34.88 -23.38
C ALA A 258 9.26 -35.37 -24.14
N GLU A 259 9.10 -35.98 -25.31
CA GLU A 259 10.26 -36.47 -26.09
C GLU A 259 11.11 -35.33 -26.67
N ARG A 260 10.48 -34.21 -27.05
CA ARG A 260 11.21 -33.00 -27.42
C ARG A 260 11.90 -32.35 -26.22
N ALA A 261 11.34 -32.47 -25.01
CA ALA A 261 12.00 -32.03 -23.78
C ALA A 261 13.26 -32.86 -23.49
N VAL A 262 13.18 -34.19 -23.65
CA VAL A 262 14.33 -35.10 -23.49
C VAL A 262 15.40 -34.81 -24.53
N ALA A 263 15.04 -34.70 -25.80
CA ALA A 263 16.00 -34.37 -26.86
C ALA A 263 16.66 -33.00 -26.64
N ALA A 264 15.90 -32.01 -26.16
CA ALA A 264 16.44 -30.72 -25.77
C ALA A 264 17.42 -30.84 -24.60
N ALA A 265 17.08 -31.63 -23.57
CA ALA A 265 17.94 -31.85 -22.40
C ALA A 265 19.25 -32.54 -22.78
N GLU A 266 19.20 -33.56 -23.65
CA GLU A 266 20.38 -34.25 -24.17
C GLU A 266 21.27 -33.32 -25.00
N SER A 267 20.67 -32.44 -25.81
CA SER A 267 21.41 -31.45 -26.60
C SER A 267 22.06 -30.36 -25.74
N LEU A 268 21.42 -29.99 -24.63
CA LEU A 268 21.85 -28.93 -23.72
C LEU A 268 22.88 -29.41 -22.69
N GLY A 269 22.83 -30.70 -22.36
CA GLY A 269 23.60 -31.35 -21.30
C GLY A 269 22.90 -31.25 -19.94
N TYR A 270 22.92 -32.36 -19.20
CA TYR A 270 22.39 -32.42 -17.84
C TYR A 270 23.35 -31.79 -16.83
N PRO A 271 22.86 -31.23 -15.70
CA PRO A 271 21.44 -31.12 -15.33
C PRO A 271 20.68 -29.98 -16.04
N VAL A 272 19.36 -30.15 -16.19
CA VAL A 272 18.47 -29.19 -16.84
C VAL A 272 17.30 -28.74 -15.95
N VAL A 273 16.58 -27.72 -16.43
CA VAL A 273 15.38 -27.15 -15.83
C VAL A 273 14.25 -27.17 -16.88
N ILE A 274 13.05 -27.60 -16.47
CA ILE A 274 11.80 -27.43 -17.22
C ILE A 274 11.00 -26.29 -16.57
N LYS A 275 10.49 -25.36 -17.38
CA LYS A 275 9.59 -24.31 -16.91
C LYS A 275 8.64 -23.77 -17.99
N PRO A 276 7.48 -23.21 -17.60
CA PRO A 276 6.63 -22.43 -18.48
C PRO A 276 7.28 -21.13 -18.95
N ILE A 277 7.00 -20.72 -20.19
CA ILE A 277 7.53 -19.48 -20.77
C ILE A 277 6.96 -18.20 -20.13
N ASN A 278 5.71 -18.25 -19.65
CA ASN A 278 4.87 -17.10 -19.33
C ASN A 278 4.35 -17.06 -17.88
N LEU A 279 4.71 -18.03 -17.04
CA LEU A 279 4.34 -18.03 -15.62
C LEU A 279 5.46 -17.45 -14.76
N SER A 280 5.10 -16.93 -13.60
CA SER A 280 6.02 -16.30 -12.64
C SER A 280 6.05 -17.04 -11.30
N GLN A 281 6.88 -16.58 -10.35
CA GLN A 281 6.93 -17.10 -8.98
C GLN A 281 7.17 -18.62 -8.90
N GLY A 282 7.98 -19.17 -9.81
CA GLY A 282 8.34 -20.59 -9.80
C GLY A 282 7.17 -21.55 -10.04
N ALA A 283 6.04 -21.07 -10.59
CA ALA A 283 4.93 -21.95 -10.98
C ALA A 283 5.35 -22.85 -12.15
N GLY A 284 5.19 -24.16 -12.01
CA GLY A 284 5.58 -25.16 -13.01
C GLY A 284 7.09 -25.32 -13.24
N VAL A 285 7.95 -24.79 -12.35
CA VAL A 285 9.41 -24.89 -12.49
C VAL A 285 9.93 -26.16 -11.81
N PHE A 286 10.64 -26.99 -12.57
CA PHE A 286 11.34 -28.19 -12.09
C PHE A 286 12.81 -28.09 -12.46
N ALA A 287 13.69 -28.09 -11.47
CA ALA A 287 15.12 -27.84 -11.65
C ALA A 287 15.96 -29.02 -11.14
N GLY A 288 17.18 -29.15 -11.67
CA GLY A 288 18.13 -30.18 -11.26
C GLY A 288 17.83 -31.56 -11.84
N LEU A 289 17.15 -31.62 -12.98
CA LEU A 289 16.79 -32.86 -13.68
C LEU A 289 18.06 -33.45 -14.30
N ARG A 290 18.38 -34.71 -14.01
CA ARG A 290 19.70 -35.32 -14.32
C ARG A 290 19.64 -36.42 -15.38
N ASP A 291 18.44 -36.84 -15.78
CA ASP A 291 18.24 -37.92 -16.73
C ASP A 291 16.92 -37.77 -17.50
N ALA A 292 16.74 -38.60 -18.52
CA ALA A 292 15.55 -38.55 -19.36
C ALA A 292 14.26 -38.94 -18.63
N ALA A 293 14.33 -39.73 -17.55
CA ALA A 293 13.15 -40.16 -16.80
C ALA A 293 12.59 -39.00 -15.96
N SER A 294 13.45 -38.34 -15.20
CA SER A 294 13.13 -37.13 -14.42
C SER A 294 12.63 -35.99 -15.32
N VAL A 295 13.18 -35.83 -16.53
CA VAL A 295 12.66 -34.88 -17.53
C VAL A 295 11.23 -35.20 -17.97
N ARG A 296 10.89 -36.47 -18.24
CA ARG A 296 9.52 -36.85 -18.62
C ARG A 296 8.52 -36.63 -17.50
N GLU A 297 8.90 -36.98 -16.27
CA GLU A 297 8.05 -36.78 -15.08
C GLU A 297 7.79 -35.28 -14.84
N ALA A 298 8.86 -34.47 -14.85
CA ALA A 298 8.76 -33.03 -14.71
C ALA A 298 7.95 -32.39 -15.84
N PHE A 299 8.09 -32.87 -17.07
CA PHE A 299 7.28 -32.40 -18.20
C PHE A 299 5.80 -32.65 -17.98
N ALA A 300 5.42 -33.87 -17.57
CA ALA A 300 4.02 -34.22 -17.31
C ALA A 300 3.42 -33.28 -16.27
N ALA A 301 4.10 -33.09 -15.13
CA ALA A 301 3.64 -32.20 -14.08
C ALA A 301 3.60 -30.71 -14.50
N ALA A 302 4.58 -30.24 -15.28
CA ALA A 302 4.59 -28.86 -15.79
C ALA A 302 3.48 -28.60 -16.81
N SER A 303 3.15 -29.61 -17.63
CA SER A 303 2.15 -29.52 -18.69
C SER A 303 0.72 -29.40 -18.16
N GLU A 304 0.46 -29.80 -16.91
CA GLU A 304 -0.81 -29.55 -16.24
C GLU A 304 -1.09 -28.06 -15.99
N VAL A 305 -0.03 -27.24 -15.95
CA VAL A 305 -0.11 -25.81 -15.63
C VAL A 305 0.06 -24.92 -16.87
N SER A 306 0.79 -25.37 -17.89
CA SER A 306 1.00 -24.61 -19.13
C SER A 306 1.40 -25.52 -20.29
N ASP A 307 0.83 -25.27 -21.47
CA ASP A 307 1.19 -25.95 -22.72
C ASP A 307 2.52 -25.44 -23.32
N MET A 308 3.03 -24.31 -22.82
CA MET A 308 4.19 -23.62 -23.40
C MET A 308 5.42 -23.80 -22.51
N LEU A 309 6.08 -24.95 -22.66
CA LEU A 309 7.23 -25.35 -21.85
C LEU A 309 8.57 -25.16 -22.60
N ILE A 310 9.60 -24.85 -21.83
CA ILE A 310 10.99 -24.73 -22.30
C ILE A 310 11.92 -25.57 -21.41
N VAL A 311 13.03 -26.02 -22.01
CA VAL A 311 14.16 -26.66 -21.31
C VAL A 311 15.35 -25.71 -21.35
N GLU A 312 16.05 -25.57 -20.23
CA GLU A 312 17.30 -24.80 -20.12
C GLU A 312 18.33 -25.50 -19.22
N ASN A 313 19.60 -25.12 -19.36
CA ASN A 313 20.65 -25.64 -18.49
C ASN A 313 20.41 -25.20 -17.04
N HIS A 314 20.62 -26.11 -16.10
CA HIS A 314 20.65 -25.75 -14.70
C HIS A 314 21.97 -25.01 -14.39
N PHE A 315 21.86 -23.83 -13.76
CA PHE A 315 23.01 -23.04 -13.32
C PHE A 315 23.10 -23.10 -11.80
N HIS A 316 24.28 -23.47 -11.30
CA HIS A 316 24.54 -23.58 -9.87
C HIS A 316 24.93 -22.22 -9.28
N GLY A 317 24.24 -21.81 -8.22
CA GLY A 317 24.56 -20.58 -7.49
C GLY A 317 23.45 -20.20 -6.53
N SER A 318 23.65 -19.09 -5.83
CA SER A 318 22.66 -18.47 -4.97
C SER A 318 21.73 -17.59 -5.79
N ASP A 319 20.45 -17.57 -5.40
CA ASP A 319 19.41 -16.78 -6.05
C ASP A 319 19.32 -15.39 -5.41
N TYR A 320 19.54 -14.36 -6.22
CA TYR A 320 19.43 -12.97 -5.82
C TYR A 320 18.44 -12.21 -6.68
N ARG A 321 17.86 -11.16 -6.10
CA ARG A 321 17.12 -10.13 -6.83
C ARG A 321 17.76 -8.78 -6.62
N LEU A 322 18.04 -8.11 -7.75
CA LEU A 322 18.51 -6.73 -7.80
C LEU A 322 17.36 -5.87 -8.34
N THR A 323 16.86 -4.93 -7.54
CA THR A 323 15.85 -3.97 -7.97
C THR A 323 16.53 -2.73 -8.55
N VAL A 324 16.22 -2.42 -9.80
CA VAL A 324 16.73 -1.25 -10.53
C VAL A 324 15.61 -0.21 -10.65
N LEU A 325 15.90 1.04 -10.30
CA LEU A 325 15.03 2.20 -10.50
C LEU A 325 15.80 3.30 -11.24
N ASN A 326 15.24 3.81 -12.34
CA ASN A 326 15.82 4.83 -13.21
C ASN A 326 17.31 4.57 -13.56
N GLY A 327 17.64 3.29 -13.79
CA GLY A 327 18.99 2.88 -14.16
C GLY A 327 19.97 2.73 -12.99
N GLU A 328 19.53 2.81 -11.74
CA GLU A 328 20.34 2.57 -10.54
C GLU A 328 19.80 1.40 -9.72
N VAL A 329 20.69 0.58 -9.14
CA VAL A 329 20.26 -0.49 -8.23
C VAL A 329 19.93 0.11 -6.87
N ILE A 330 18.69 -0.02 -6.42
CA ILE A 330 18.21 0.54 -5.15
C ILE A 330 18.07 -0.50 -4.05
N LYS A 331 18.07 -1.80 -4.40
CA LYS A 331 17.91 -2.90 -3.46
C LYS A 331 18.54 -4.17 -4.00
N ALA A 332 19.23 -4.91 -3.13
CA ALA A 332 19.66 -6.28 -3.35
C ALA A 332 19.10 -7.18 -2.24
N GLU A 333 18.65 -8.37 -2.63
CA GLU A 333 18.19 -9.39 -1.68
C GLU A 333 18.55 -10.79 -2.17
N GLN A 334 18.95 -11.66 -1.24
CA GLN A 334 19.07 -13.09 -1.49
C GLN A 334 17.74 -13.76 -1.20
N ARG A 335 17.29 -14.61 -2.12
CA ARG A 335 16.11 -15.44 -1.95
C ARG A 335 16.54 -16.85 -1.56
N ILE A 336 16.25 -17.21 -0.33
CA ILE A 336 16.57 -18.52 0.23
C ILE A 336 15.27 -19.33 0.25
N ALA A 337 15.31 -20.57 -0.22
CA ALA A 337 14.20 -21.51 -0.08
C ALA A 337 13.78 -21.70 1.39
N ALA A 338 12.66 -22.38 1.61
CA ALA A 338 12.31 -22.79 2.96
C ALA A 338 13.15 -24.00 3.38
N GLY A 339 13.56 -24.02 4.64
CA GLY A 339 14.49 -24.99 5.18
C GLY A 339 14.87 -24.69 6.61
N VAL A 340 15.86 -25.39 7.13
CA VAL A 340 16.33 -25.30 8.52
C VAL A 340 17.84 -25.15 8.58
N THR A 341 18.33 -24.43 9.60
CA THR A 341 19.76 -24.31 9.90
C THR A 341 20.07 -25.23 11.08
N GLY A 342 21.11 -26.04 10.96
CA GLY A 342 21.59 -26.90 12.04
C GLY A 342 22.11 -26.10 13.23
N ASP A 343 21.92 -26.65 14.42
CA ASP A 343 22.47 -26.17 15.70
C ASP A 343 23.49 -27.16 16.29
N GLY A 344 23.89 -28.17 15.49
CA GLY A 344 24.79 -29.24 15.88
C GLY A 344 24.21 -30.26 16.87
N ARG A 345 22.93 -30.16 17.26
CA ARG A 345 22.34 -30.97 18.33
C ARG A 345 20.97 -31.54 17.98
N SER A 346 20.10 -30.74 17.40
CA SER A 346 18.73 -31.13 17.06
C SER A 346 18.63 -31.82 15.72
N THR A 347 17.67 -32.73 15.62
CA THR A 347 17.32 -33.37 14.34
C THR A 347 16.62 -32.38 13.41
N ILE A 348 16.66 -32.63 12.09
CA ILE A 348 15.88 -31.83 11.13
C ILE A 348 14.40 -31.74 11.54
N SER A 349 13.80 -32.83 12.06
CA SER A 349 12.41 -32.84 12.52
C SER A 349 12.16 -31.86 13.66
N GLU A 350 13.07 -31.79 14.63
CA GLU A 350 13.00 -30.86 15.75
C GLU A 350 13.18 -29.41 15.30
N LEU A 351 14.15 -29.16 14.40
CA LEU A 351 14.40 -27.84 13.83
C LEU A 351 13.19 -27.32 13.03
N VAL A 352 12.52 -28.20 12.27
CA VAL A 352 11.30 -27.86 11.54
C VAL A 352 10.17 -27.51 12.52
N ALA A 353 9.98 -28.32 13.58
CA ALA A 353 8.96 -28.05 14.60
C ALA A 353 9.21 -26.71 15.32
N ALA A 354 10.46 -26.42 15.70
CA ALA A 354 10.85 -25.16 16.30
C ALA A 354 10.59 -23.96 15.36
N LYS A 355 10.94 -24.09 14.07
CA LYS A 355 10.68 -23.05 13.07
C LYS A 355 9.19 -22.78 12.87
N LEU A 356 8.36 -23.83 12.87
CA LEU A 356 6.91 -23.73 12.79
C LEU A 356 6.27 -23.08 14.03
N ALA A 357 6.90 -23.20 15.20
CA ALA A 357 6.45 -22.53 16.43
C ALA A 357 6.70 -21.01 16.44
N THR A 358 7.52 -20.48 15.52
CA THR A 358 7.83 -19.04 15.50
C THR A 358 6.59 -18.18 15.21
N PRO A 359 6.51 -16.94 15.75
CA PRO A 359 5.39 -16.02 15.49
C PRO A 359 5.16 -15.72 14.00
N ARG A 360 6.20 -15.82 13.18
CA ARG A 360 6.13 -15.67 11.72
C ARG A 360 5.33 -16.83 11.10
N PHE A 361 5.72 -18.07 11.35
CA PHE A 361 5.04 -19.24 10.81
C PHE A 361 3.63 -19.42 11.38
N GLN A 362 3.42 -19.12 12.65
CA GLN A 362 2.09 -19.12 13.27
C GLN A 362 1.13 -18.13 12.60
N ARG A 363 1.60 -16.96 12.16
CA ARG A 363 0.79 -16.03 11.37
C ARG A 363 0.47 -16.57 9.97
N LEU A 364 1.44 -17.19 9.31
CA LEU A 364 1.23 -17.79 7.98
C LEU A 364 0.17 -18.91 8.04
N LEU A 365 0.22 -19.76 9.07
CA LEU A 365 -0.75 -20.84 9.29
C LEU A 365 -2.17 -20.29 9.51
N ARG A 366 -2.32 -19.20 10.28
CA ARG A 366 -3.63 -18.55 10.50
C ARG A 366 -4.23 -17.90 9.26
N SER A 367 -3.42 -17.55 8.27
CA SER A 367 -3.87 -16.88 7.03
C SER A 367 -4.43 -17.84 5.96
N GLY A 368 -4.64 -19.12 6.28
CA GLY A 368 -5.19 -20.11 5.33
C GLY A 368 -4.18 -20.71 4.35
N ASN A 369 -2.92 -20.24 4.36
CA ASN A 369 -1.83 -20.86 3.61
C ASN A 369 -1.43 -22.20 4.28
N ARG A 370 -1.98 -23.31 3.80
CA ARG A 370 -1.64 -24.66 4.27
C ARG A 370 -0.13 -24.94 4.11
N ALA A 371 0.44 -25.51 5.19
CA ALA A 371 1.75 -26.17 5.31
C ALA A 371 2.89 -25.61 4.42
N VAL A 372 3.22 -24.34 4.65
CA VAL A 372 4.31 -23.64 3.98
C VAL A 372 5.68 -24.33 4.16
N LEU A 373 5.90 -25.01 5.30
CA LEU A 373 7.09 -25.81 5.59
C LEU A 373 6.68 -27.08 6.35
N GLY A 374 7.17 -28.24 5.90
CA GLY A 374 6.89 -29.53 6.52
C GLY A 374 7.73 -30.64 5.89
N LEU A 375 7.75 -31.81 6.50
CA LEU A 375 8.50 -32.99 6.03
C LEU A 375 7.65 -33.87 5.09
N ASP A 376 7.04 -33.22 4.10
CA ASP A 376 6.26 -33.87 3.03
C ASP A 376 7.15 -34.54 1.97
N ALA A 377 6.52 -35.10 0.93
CA ALA A 377 7.23 -35.81 -0.14
C ALA A 377 8.34 -34.97 -0.81
N GLU A 378 8.13 -33.66 -0.99
CA GLU A 378 9.16 -32.78 -1.56
C GLU A 378 10.35 -32.65 -0.61
N ALA A 379 10.10 -32.37 0.67
CA ALA A 379 11.16 -32.28 1.67
C ALA A 379 11.92 -33.60 1.81
N GLN A 380 11.23 -34.75 1.85
CA GLN A 380 11.86 -36.06 1.93
C GLN A 380 12.73 -36.36 0.71
N ALA A 381 12.29 -36.00 -0.50
CA ALA A 381 13.09 -36.14 -1.72
C ALA A 381 14.36 -35.28 -1.67
N LEU A 382 14.26 -34.02 -1.25
CA LEU A 382 15.40 -33.11 -1.11
C LEU A 382 16.41 -33.56 -0.04
N LEU A 383 15.92 -34.14 1.06
CA LEU A 383 16.77 -34.75 2.07
C LEU A 383 17.51 -35.95 1.50
N GLY A 384 16.81 -36.83 0.78
CA GLY A 384 17.41 -37.99 0.12
C GLY A 384 18.49 -37.61 -0.90
N GLU A 385 18.27 -36.56 -1.69
CA GLU A 385 19.26 -36.00 -2.63
C GLU A 385 20.54 -35.52 -1.93
N GLN A 386 20.44 -35.09 -0.68
CA GLN A 386 21.56 -34.64 0.16
C GLN A 386 22.14 -35.78 1.03
N GLY A 387 21.63 -37.01 0.91
CA GLY A 387 22.02 -38.13 1.77
C GLY A 387 21.58 -37.98 3.23
N LEU A 388 20.58 -37.14 3.49
CA LEU A 388 20.05 -36.82 4.81
C LEU A 388 18.69 -37.49 5.03
N THR A 389 18.29 -37.58 6.28
CA THR A 389 16.95 -38.02 6.69
C THR A 389 16.35 -37.03 7.67
N ALA A 390 15.06 -37.15 7.94
CA ALA A 390 14.38 -36.37 8.97
C ALA A 390 15.00 -36.49 10.37
N GLN A 391 15.79 -37.54 10.62
CA GLN A 391 16.48 -37.82 11.89
C GLN A 391 17.95 -37.42 11.89
N SER A 392 18.47 -36.91 10.78
CA SER A 392 19.85 -36.43 10.73
C SER A 392 20.00 -35.18 11.59
N VAL A 393 21.09 -35.12 12.36
CA VAL A 393 21.55 -33.91 13.07
C VAL A 393 22.54 -33.21 12.15
N ILE A 394 22.31 -31.92 11.92
CA ILE A 394 23.07 -31.10 10.98
C ILE A 394 24.09 -30.26 11.76
N GLU A 395 25.29 -30.10 11.22
CA GLU A 395 26.34 -29.26 11.81
C GLU A 395 25.83 -27.84 12.08
N ASP A 396 26.35 -27.24 13.15
CA ASP A 396 25.97 -25.87 13.55
C ASP A 396 26.24 -24.88 12.41
N GLY A 397 25.21 -24.11 12.04
CA GLY A 397 25.27 -23.14 10.95
C GLY A 397 25.05 -23.69 9.54
N ALA A 398 25.05 -25.02 9.33
CA ALA A 398 24.79 -25.60 8.01
C ALA A 398 23.29 -25.56 7.67
N TYR A 399 22.96 -25.11 6.45
CA TYR A 399 21.58 -24.92 6.00
C TYR A 399 21.10 -26.09 5.14
N VAL A 400 19.94 -26.65 5.49
CA VAL A 400 19.26 -27.71 4.73
C VAL A 400 17.99 -27.17 4.09
N GLN A 401 17.98 -27.18 2.76
CA GLN A 401 16.84 -26.81 1.94
C GLN A 401 15.76 -27.90 1.96
N LEU A 402 14.51 -27.50 2.20
CA LEU A 402 13.33 -28.40 2.28
C LEU A 402 12.25 -28.07 1.23
N ARG A 403 12.49 -27.04 0.41
CA ARG A 403 11.63 -26.64 -0.72
C ARG A 403 12.48 -26.27 -1.92
N ARG A 404 12.07 -26.62 -3.13
CA ARG A 404 12.80 -26.23 -4.36
C ARG A 404 12.63 -24.75 -4.71
N LYS A 405 11.50 -24.14 -4.31
CA LYS A 405 11.15 -22.76 -4.66
C LYS A 405 11.69 -21.75 -3.65
N ASN A 406 12.44 -20.76 -4.13
CA ASN A 406 12.98 -19.64 -3.33
C ASN A 406 11.95 -18.51 -3.13
N ASN A 407 10.71 -18.83 -2.77
CA ASN A 407 9.64 -17.84 -2.63
C ASN A 407 9.12 -17.76 -1.20
N VAL A 408 8.82 -16.54 -0.75
CA VAL A 408 8.23 -16.29 0.58
C VAL A 408 6.88 -17.00 0.75
N SER A 409 6.07 -17.10 -0.33
CA SER A 409 4.80 -17.84 -0.33
C SER A 409 4.98 -19.35 -0.09
N ALA A 410 6.14 -19.90 -0.45
CA ALA A 410 6.54 -21.29 -0.20
C ALA A 410 7.40 -21.44 1.07
N GLY A 411 7.48 -20.40 1.92
CA GLY A 411 8.18 -20.43 3.20
C GLY A 411 9.63 -19.96 3.17
N GLY A 412 10.08 -19.55 2.00
CA GLY A 412 11.41 -18.98 1.81
C GLY A 412 11.62 -17.67 2.55
N GLU A 413 12.85 -17.23 2.55
CA GLU A 413 13.32 -16.02 3.22
C GLU A 413 13.93 -15.07 2.20
N GLN A 414 13.70 -13.78 2.38
CA GLN A 414 14.40 -12.72 1.67
C GLN A 414 15.37 -12.07 2.64
N VAL A 415 16.66 -12.23 2.38
CA VAL A 415 17.73 -11.65 3.19
C VAL A 415 18.25 -10.42 2.46
N HIS A 416 18.20 -9.26 3.10
CA HIS A 416 18.73 -8.04 2.52
C HIS A 416 20.25 -8.15 2.36
N VAL A 417 20.76 -7.75 1.19
CA VAL A 417 22.19 -7.61 0.93
C VAL A 417 22.50 -6.12 0.83
N ALA A 418 23.45 -5.65 1.62
CA ALA A 418 23.89 -4.26 1.56
C ALA A 418 24.51 -3.97 0.18
N LEU A 419 24.15 -2.85 -0.44
CA LEU A 419 24.56 -2.56 -1.82
C LEU A 419 26.07 -2.37 -1.98
N ASP A 420 26.75 -1.92 -0.93
CA ASP A 420 28.22 -1.81 -0.87
C ASP A 420 28.94 -3.16 -0.76
N ALA A 421 28.23 -4.21 -0.35
CA ALA A 421 28.72 -5.59 -0.37
C ALA A 421 28.54 -6.28 -1.74
N VAL A 422 27.81 -5.67 -2.67
CA VAL A 422 27.61 -6.20 -4.02
C VAL A 422 28.74 -5.75 -4.93
N HIS A 423 29.32 -6.67 -5.70
CA HIS A 423 30.38 -6.31 -6.65
C HIS A 423 29.88 -5.30 -7.69
N PRO A 424 30.64 -4.23 -8.02
CA PRO A 424 30.23 -3.22 -9.00
C PRO A 424 29.82 -3.79 -10.37
N ASP A 425 30.49 -4.84 -10.84
CA ASP A 425 30.15 -5.49 -12.12
C ASP A 425 28.75 -6.13 -12.11
N ASN A 426 28.30 -6.62 -10.95
CA ASN A 426 26.96 -7.22 -10.80
C ASN A 426 25.88 -6.13 -10.74
N LEU A 427 26.19 -4.98 -10.14
CA LEU A 427 25.34 -3.80 -10.22
C LEU A 427 25.22 -3.32 -11.67
N ALA A 428 26.35 -3.20 -12.38
CA ALA A 428 26.37 -2.80 -13.78
C ALA A 428 25.61 -3.79 -14.68
N LEU A 429 25.72 -5.10 -14.41
CA LEU A 429 24.97 -6.15 -15.09
C LEU A 429 23.46 -5.94 -14.95
N ALA A 430 22.96 -5.74 -13.72
CA ALA A 430 21.53 -5.54 -13.48
C ALA A 430 21.01 -4.24 -14.12
N ARG A 431 21.76 -3.15 -14.01
CA ARG A 431 21.43 -1.86 -14.65
C ARG A 431 21.29 -2.03 -16.16
N ARG A 432 22.28 -2.66 -16.79
CA ARG A 432 22.29 -2.88 -18.24
C ARG A 432 21.14 -3.80 -18.67
N ALA A 433 20.82 -4.83 -17.88
CA ALA A 433 19.70 -5.72 -18.14
C ALA A 433 18.35 -4.98 -18.14
N ALA A 434 18.11 -4.11 -17.16
CA ALA A 434 16.89 -3.29 -17.12
C ALA A 434 16.81 -2.29 -18.29
N MET A 435 17.93 -1.64 -18.63
CA MET A 435 18.01 -0.71 -19.76
C MET A 435 17.74 -1.38 -21.11
N LEU A 436 18.19 -2.62 -21.33
CA LEU A 436 17.93 -3.35 -22.58
C LEU A 436 16.45 -3.61 -22.84
N LEU A 437 15.65 -3.68 -21.77
CA LEU A 437 14.20 -3.87 -21.84
C LEU A 437 13.43 -2.53 -21.75
N ASP A 438 14.13 -1.39 -21.66
CA ASP A 438 13.54 -0.06 -21.50
C ASP A 438 12.54 0.01 -20.32
N LEU A 439 12.98 -0.53 -19.18
CA LEU A 439 12.23 -0.53 -17.92
C LEU A 439 12.81 0.49 -16.96
N ASP A 440 11.96 1.41 -16.50
CA ASP A 440 12.29 2.41 -15.48
C ASP A 440 12.36 1.81 -14.08
N LEU A 441 11.56 0.77 -13.81
CA LEU A 441 11.61 -0.04 -12.59
C LEU A 441 11.62 -1.52 -12.95
N ALA A 442 12.62 -2.26 -12.49
CA ALA A 442 12.78 -3.67 -12.81
C ALA A 442 13.31 -4.48 -11.62
N GLY A 443 12.83 -5.71 -11.47
CA GLY A 443 13.47 -6.73 -10.62
C GLY A 443 14.26 -7.70 -11.49
N VAL A 444 15.59 -7.68 -11.37
CA VAL A 444 16.49 -8.58 -12.10
C VAL A 444 16.82 -9.78 -11.22
N ASP A 445 16.44 -10.96 -11.67
CA ASP A 445 16.65 -12.23 -10.98
C ASP A 445 17.96 -12.84 -11.47
N LEU A 446 18.93 -12.94 -10.58
CA LEU A 446 20.29 -13.37 -10.88
C LEU A 446 20.65 -14.62 -10.06
N ILE A 447 21.07 -15.69 -10.72
CA ILE A 447 21.75 -16.79 -10.05
C ILE A 447 23.26 -16.60 -10.22
N ILE A 448 23.97 -16.53 -9.10
CA ILE A 448 25.42 -16.31 -9.05
C ILE A 448 26.01 -17.02 -7.82
N PRO A 449 27.20 -17.65 -7.91
CA PRO A 449 27.80 -18.32 -6.76
C PRO A 449 28.03 -17.39 -5.57
N ASP A 450 28.50 -16.17 -5.84
CA ASP A 450 28.81 -15.15 -4.84
C ASP A 450 28.58 -13.75 -5.43
N LEU A 451 27.62 -13.00 -4.87
CA LEU A 451 27.24 -11.67 -5.33
C LEU A 451 28.32 -10.59 -5.05
N SER A 452 29.27 -10.88 -4.14
CA SER A 452 30.40 -9.99 -3.82
C SER A 452 31.57 -10.10 -4.79
N ARG A 453 31.53 -11.10 -5.69
CA ARG A 453 32.54 -11.31 -6.74
C ARG A 453 32.00 -10.97 -8.12
N SER A 454 32.87 -10.59 -9.04
CA SER A 454 32.45 -10.24 -10.41
C SER A 454 31.84 -11.44 -11.14
N TRP A 455 30.68 -11.25 -11.76
CA TRP A 455 30.04 -12.26 -12.61
C TRP A 455 30.91 -12.68 -13.80
N THR A 456 31.87 -11.84 -14.24
CA THR A 456 32.79 -12.22 -15.32
C THR A 456 33.83 -13.24 -14.87
N GLU A 457 34.07 -13.36 -13.56
CA GLU A 457 35.02 -14.31 -12.97
C GLU A 457 34.32 -15.59 -12.48
N CYS A 458 33.22 -15.46 -11.75
CA CYS A 458 32.53 -16.61 -11.15
C CYS A 458 31.38 -17.15 -12.01
N GLY A 459 31.04 -16.45 -13.09
CA GLY A 459 29.85 -16.73 -13.89
C GLY A 459 28.56 -16.28 -13.20
N ALA A 460 27.53 -16.01 -13.99
CA ALA A 460 26.18 -15.77 -13.48
C ALA A 460 25.13 -16.15 -14.53
N LEU A 461 23.87 -16.09 -14.16
CA LEU A 461 22.73 -16.29 -15.05
C LEU A 461 21.59 -15.34 -14.68
N ILE A 462 21.17 -14.47 -15.61
CA ILE A 462 19.92 -13.72 -15.46
C ILE A 462 18.77 -14.66 -15.85
N CYS A 463 17.95 -15.03 -14.87
CA CYS A 463 16.86 -15.98 -15.04
C CYS A 463 15.56 -15.33 -15.52
N GLU A 464 15.30 -14.13 -15.03
CA GLU A 464 14.07 -13.38 -15.29
C GLU A 464 14.32 -11.88 -15.06
N ILE A 465 13.58 -11.05 -15.78
CA ILE A 465 13.48 -9.61 -15.51
C ILE A 465 11.99 -9.31 -15.33
N ASN A 466 11.64 -8.68 -14.21
CA ASN A 466 10.27 -8.41 -13.83
C ASN A 466 9.98 -6.91 -13.96
N ALA A 467 9.04 -6.53 -14.83
CA ALA A 467 8.60 -5.13 -15.01
C ALA A 467 7.66 -4.62 -13.89
N ARG A 468 7.13 -5.51 -13.05
CA ARG A 468 6.32 -5.19 -11.87
C ARG A 468 6.91 -5.89 -10.65
N PRO A 469 8.13 -5.52 -10.21
CA PRO A 469 8.76 -6.18 -9.08
C PRO A 469 7.97 -5.89 -7.80
N GLU A 470 7.91 -6.88 -6.90
CA GLU A 470 7.52 -6.65 -5.52
C GLU A 470 8.73 -6.09 -4.77
N ILE A 471 8.55 -4.96 -4.08
CA ILE A 471 9.63 -4.33 -3.33
C ILE A 471 9.79 -4.99 -1.96
N GLY A 472 8.72 -5.57 -1.42
CA GLY A 472 8.76 -6.41 -0.22
C GLY A 472 8.50 -5.66 1.09
N ARG A 473 8.13 -6.42 2.13
CA ARG A 473 7.64 -5.88 3.41
C ARG A 473 8.72 -5.55 4.44
N ASN A 474 9.88 -6.21 4.33
CA ASN A 474 11.02 -6.05 5.25
C ASN A 474 12.05 -5.03 4.76
N THR A 475 11.71 -4.28 3.70
CA THR A 475 12.54 -3.17 3.28
C THR A 475 12.50 -2.09 4.35
N THR A 476 13.65 -1.47 4.61
CA THR A 476 13.75 -0.23 5.38
C THR A 476 12.60 0.69 4.94
N PRO A 477 11.76 1.23 5.87
CA PRO A 477 10.55 2.01 5.53
C PRO A 477 10.79 3.13 4.50
N THR A 478 12.04 3.54 4.36
CA THR A 478 12.57 4.55 3.45
C THR A 478 12.67 4.13 1.98
N ILE A 479 12.57 2.85 1.60
CA ILE A 479 12.73 2.49 0.17
C ILE A 479 11.59 3.06 -0.68
N HIS A 480 10.34 2.98 -0.20
CA HIS A 480 9.19 3.52 -0.92
C HIS A 480 9.23 5.06 -0.94
N ASP A 481 9.76 5.66 0.12
CA ASP A 481 10.00 7.10 0.19
C ASP A 481 11.02 7.53 -0.87
N ARG A 482 12.15 6.82 -0.97
CA ARG A 482 13.17 7.02 -2.01
C ARG A 482 12.61 6.80 -3.42
N MET A 483 11.81 5.74 -3.61
CA MET A 483 11.16 5.47 -4.90
C MET A 483 10.29 6.63 -5.33
N LEU A 484 9.44 7.16 -4.44
CA LEU A 484 8.59 8.30 -4.77
C LEU A 484 9.43 9.55 -5.06
N ASP A 485 10.50 9.81 -4.30
CA ASP A 485 11.40 10.95 -4.58
C ASP A 485 12.01 10.86 -5.99
N GLU A 486 12.50 9.69 -6.37
CA GLU A 486 13.14 9.48 -7.68
C GLU A 486 12.11 9.49 -8.83
N LEU A 487 10.92 8.91 -8.63
CA LEU A 487 9.87 8.83 -9.66
C LEU A 487 9.19 10.18 -9.92
N LEU A 488 8.92 10.94 -8.85
CA LEU A 488 8.19 12.20 -8.93
C LEU A 488 9.11 13.41 -9.10
N GLY A 489 10.33 13.34 -8.54
CA GLY A 489 11.24 14.47 -8.44
C GLY A 489 10.92 15.40 -7.26
N PRO A 490 11.64 16.53 -7.14
CA PRO A 490 11.58 17.41 -5.97
C PRO A 490 10.26 18.19 -5.84
N ALA A 491 9.53 18.37 -6.95
CA ALA A 491 8.27 19.11 -6.97
C ALA A 491 7.13 18.16 -7.34
N THR A 492 6.16 18.05 -6.45
CA THR A 492 4.98 17.17 -6.59
C THR A 492 3.68 17.95 -6.70
N ARG A 493 3.73 19.27 -6.53
CA ARG A 493 2.58 20.17 -6.51
C ARG A 493 2.82 21.36 -7.41
N ILE A 494 1.81 21.71 -8.21
CA ILE A 494 1.75 23.07 -8.77
C ILE A 494 1.28 24.04 -7.69
N PRO A 495 1.64 25.34 -7.78
CA PRO A 495 1.00 26.35 -6.95
C PRO A 495 -0.51 26.36 -7.16
N VAL A 496 -1.28 26.44 -6.08
CA VAL A 496 -2.74 26.49 -6.11
C VAL A 496 -3.23 27.63 -5.22
N HIS A 497 -3.95 28.56 -5.83
CA HIS A 497 -4.58 29.68 -5.16
C HIS A 497 -6.08 29.48 -5.14
N LEU A 498 -6.72 29.76 -4.01
CA LEU A 498 -8.18 29.65 -3.86
C LEU A 498 -8.80 31.04 -3.67
N LEU A 499 -9.78 31.35 -4.51
CA LEU A 499 -10.70 32.47 -4.32
C LEU A 499 -12.06 31.93 -3.87
N ILE A 500 -12.51 32.35 -2.70
CA ILE A 500 -13.84 32.02 -2.16
C ILE A 500 -14.74 33.24 -2.29
N VAL A 501 -15.86 33.08 -3.01
CA VAL A 501 -16.82 34.16 -3.28
C VAL A 501 -18.15 33.97 -2.52
N GLY A 502 -18.81 35.08 -2.18
CA GLY A 502 -20.12 35.08 -1.54
C GLY A 502 -21.26 34.98 -2.55
N GLY A 503 -22.05 33.91 -2.45
CA GLY A 503 -23.20 33.66 -3.33
C GLY A 503 -22.85 33.31 -4.78
N ASP A 504 -23.88 33.01 -5.58
CA ASP A 504 -23.79 32.70 -7.02
C ASP A 504 -23.67 33.97 -7.90
N ALA A 505 -23.28 35.13 -7.35
CA ALA A 505 -23.23 36.37 -8.11
C ALA A 505 -22.20 36.25 -9.26
N PRO A 506 -22.62 36.37 -10.53
CA PRO A 506 -21.74 36.10 -11.66
C PRO A 506 -20.66 37.18 -11.74
N ARG A 507 -19.40 36.80 -11.47
CA ARG A 507 -18.25 37.61 -11.87
C ARG A 507 -17.99 37.43 -13.35
N LYS A 508 -17.44 38.46 -14.00
CA LYS A 508 -17.06 38.34 -15.39
C LYS A 508 -15.81 37.45 -15.48
N ALA A 509 -15.75 36.58 -16.48
CA ALA A 509 -14.58 35.72 -16.71
C ALA A 509 -13.26 36.52 -16.76
N THR A 510 -13.32 37.77 -17.26
CA THR A 510 -12.20 38.73 -17.29
C THR A 510 -11.61 39.04 -15.92
N ASP A 511 -12.41 38.98 -14.85
CA ASP A 511 -11.94 39.26 -13.49
C ASP A 511 -11.06 38.11 -12.97
N TYR A 512 -11.42 36.87 -13.29
CA TYR A 512 -10.62 35.69 -12.98
C TYR A 512 -9.32 35.66 -13.77
N GLU A 513 -9.35 36.05 -15.05
CA GLU A 513 -8.16 36.12 -15.89
C GLU A 513 -7.14 37.13 -15.36
N LYS A 514 -7.62 38.31 -14.93
CA LYS A 514 -6.75 39.33 -14.33
C LYS A 514 -6.09 38.81 -13.05
N LEU A 515 -6.87 38.21 -12.16
CA LEU A 515 -6.35 37.63 -10.92
C LEU A 515 -5.37 36.49 -11.19
N ALA A 516 -5.69 35.60 -12.14
CA ALA A 516 -4.80 34.53 -12.54
C ALA A 516 -3.47 35.07 -13.07
N ALA A 517 -3.49 36.15 -13.86
CA ALA A 517 -2.28 36.80 -14.34
C ALA A 517 -1.44 37.41 -13.19
N GLU A 518 -2.09 38.08 -12.22
CA GLU A 518 -1.43 38.61 -11.01
C GLU A 518 -0.74 37.51 -10.20
N LEU A 519 -1.35 36.33 -10.12
CA LEU A 519 -0.84 35.16 -9.39
C LEU A 519 0.04 34.24 -10.25
N ALA A 520 0.40 34.64 -11.47
CA ALA A 520 1.16 33.83 -12.43
C ALA A 520 0.54 32.43 -12.69
N CYS A 521 -0.78 32.32 -12.58
CA CYS A 521 -1.55 31.13 -12.88
C CYS A 521 -1.83 31.02 -14.37
N ASN A 522 -1.56 29.86 -14.95
CA ASN A 522 -1.91 29.57 -16.34
C ASN A 522 -3.19 28.73 -16.47
N ALA A 523 -3.77 28.30 -15.35
CA ALA A 523 -4.99 27.51 -15.32
C ALA A 523 -6.00 28.10 -14.33
N ILE A 524 -7.27 28.12 -14.72
CA ILE A 524 -8.39 28.66 -13.94
C ILE A 524 -9.49 27.59 -13.88
N ALA A 525 -10.01 27.31 -12.69
CA ALA A 525 -11.20 26.48 -12.49
C ALA A 525 -12.28 27.28 -11.78
N ALA A 526 -13.49 27.26 -12.32
CA ALA A 526 -14.68 27.84 -11.73
C ALA A 526 -15.90 26.98 -12.08
N LYS A 527 -17.08 27.30 -11.52
CA LYS A 527 -18.33 26.59 -11.82
C LYS A 527 -18.66 26.57 -13.33
N GLU A 528 -18.28 27.61 -14.04
CA GLU A 528 -18.52 27.77 -15.48
C GLU A 528 -17.58 26.92 -16.35
N GLY A 529 -16.47 26.42 -15.82
CA GLY A 529 -15.56 25.57 -16.55
C GLY A 529 -14.10 25.59 -16.08
N VAL A 530 -13.25 25.02 -16.93
CA VAL A 530 -11.80 24.98 -16.73
C VAL A 530 -11.12 25.59 -17.94
N TRP A 531 -10.15 26.47 -17.71
CA TRP A 531 -9.32 27.10 -18.74
C TRP A 531 -7.86 26.82 -18.48
N ILE A 532 -7.09 26.58 -19.54
CA ILE A 532 -5.63 26.44 -19.49
C ILE A 532 -5.03 27.22 -20.65
N ASP A 533 -4.08 28.11 -20.35
CA ASP A 533 -3.44 28.98 -21.32
C ASP A 533 -4.47 29.78 -22.17
N GLY A 534 -5.58 30.20 -21.54
CA GLY A 534 -6.70 30.91 -22.18
C GLY A 534 -7.68 30.03 -22.96
N GLU A 535 -7.36 28.75 -23.18
CA GLU A 535 -8.23 27.79 -23.86
C GLU A 535 -9.21 27.16 -22.87
N ARG A 536 -10.52 27.25 -23.14
CA ARG A 536 -11.55 26.55 -22.36
C ARG A 536 -11.56 25.07 -22.70
N LEU A 537 -11.43 24.20 -21.71
CA LEU A 537 -11.58 22.77 -21.91
C LEU A 537 -13.03 22.40 -22.23
N PRO A 538 -13.25 21.38 -23.09
CA PRO A 538 -14.59 20.89 -23.35
C PRO A 538 -15.20 20.21 -22.11
N GLY A 539 -16.53 20.28 -22.00
CA GLY A 539 -17.29 19.74 -20.89
C GLY A 539 -17.80 20.81 -19.92
N GLN A 540 -18.74 20.42 -19.08
CA GLN A 540 -19.30 21.27 -18.04
C GLN A 540 -19.19 20.54 -16.70
N PRO A 541 -18.35 21.03 -15.77
CA PRO A 541 -18.26 20.43 -14.44
C PRO A 541 -19.59 20.59 -13.70
N GLU A 542 -19.90 19.66 -12.79
CA GLU A 542 -21.12 19.69 -11.98
C GLU A 542 -21.13 20.90 -11.03
N ASP A 543 -19.99 21.18 -10.42
CA ASP A 543 -19.76 22.28 -9.49
C ASP A 543 -18.31 22.78 -9.58
N ALA A 544 -18.00 23.87 -8.87
CA ALA A 544 -16.66 24.45 -8.86
C ALA A 544 -15.61 23.53 -8.21
N PHE A 545 -16.02 22.66 -7.28
CA PHE A 545 -15.14 21.67 -6.68
C PHE A 545 -14.70 20.64 -7.73
N ALA A 546 -15.64 20.10 -8.51
CA ALA A 546 -15.37 19.18 -9.60
C ALA A 546 -14.48 19.83 -10.67
N ALA A 547 -14.73 21.09 -11.02
CA ALA A 547 -13.89 21.87 -11.93
C ALA A 547 -12.44 21.95 -11.42
N SER A 548 -12.27 22.29 -10.13
CA SER A 548 -10.96 22.41 -9.50
C SER A 548 -10.23 21.06 -9.45
N ARG A 549 -10.92 19.97 -9.10
CA ARG A 549 -10.35 18.61 -9.10
C ARG A 549 -9.98 18.14 -10.51
N LEU A 550 -10.73 18.53 -11.53
CA LEU A 550 -10.39 18.27 -12.94
C LEU A 550 -9.11 19.02 -13.33
N LEU A 551 -9.05 20.33 -13.08
CA LEU A 551 -7.88 21.17 -13.40
C LEU A 551 -6.60 20.63 -12.76
N LEU A 552 -6.65 20.23 -11.48
CA LEU A 552 -5.48 19.70 -10.77
C LEU A 552 -4.95 18.38 -11.36
N ARG A 553 -5.72 17.73 -12.24
CA ARG A 553 -5.31 16.54 -12.99
C ARG A 553 -4.74 16.89 -14.36
N GLU A 554 -4.84 18.12 -14.83
CA GLU A 554 -4.38 18.51 -16.16
C GLU A 554 -2.87 18.72 -16.21
N ARG A 555 -2.18 17.96 -17.06
CA ARG A 555 -0.71 18.00 -17.17
C ARG A 555 -0.19 19.35 -17.69
N ARG A 556 -1.04 20.12 -18.38
CA ARG A 556 -0.72 21.47 -18.88
C ARG A 556 -0.74 22.55 -17.78
N ALA A 557 -1.39 22.29 -16.65
CA ALA A 557 -1.43 23.23 -15.54
C ALA A 557 -0.06 23.35 -14.86
N LYS A 558 0.45 24.58 -14.75
CA LYS A 558 1.73 24.93 -14.11
C LYS A 558 1.51 25.64 -12.78
N ALA A 559 0.42 26.40 -12.67
CA ALA A 559 -0.13 27.02 -11.47
C ALA A 559 -1.64 27.24 -11.67
N ALA A 560 -2.42 27.16 -10.59
CA ALA A 560 -3.88 27.09 -10.64
C ALA A 560 -4.55 28.17 -9.80
N LEU A 561 -5.55 28.84 -10.37
CA LEU A 561 -6.56 29.60 -9.63
C LEU A 561 -7.85 28.80 -9.58
N CYS A 562 -8.24 28.38 -8.39
CA CYS A 562 -9.54 27.75 -8.13
C CYS A 562 -10.50 28.80 -7.58
N VAL A 563 -11.68 28.93 -8.18
CA VAL A 563 -12.73 29.84 -7.74
C VAL A 563 -13.91 29.01 -7.28
N MET A 564 -14.30 29.15 -6.01
CA MET A 564 -15.39 28.37 -5.41
C MET A 564 -16.33 29.28 -4.63
N ALA A 565 -17.63 28.97 -4.64
CA ALA A 565 -18.55 29.64 -3.72
C ALA A 565 -18.33 29.13 -2.29
N PHE A 566 -18.70 29.94 -1.30
CA PHE A 566 -18.74 29.51 0.10
C PHE A 566 -19.52 28.20 0.28
N SER A 567 -20.67 28.07 -0.38
CA SER A 567 -21.51 26.86 -0.35
C SER A 567 -20.78 25.62 -0.87
N ASP A 568 -19.94 25.76 -1.90
CA ASP A 568 -19.12 24.66 -2.43
C ASP A 568 -18.08 24.22 -1.40
N VAL A 569 -17.37 25.17 -0.78
CA VAL A 569 -16.36 24.87 0.25
C VAL A 569 -17.02 24.23 1.47
N ALA A 570 -18.16 24.75 1.93
CA ALA A 570 -18.89 24.21 3.07
C ALA A 570 -19.49 22.81 2.81
N ALA A 571 -19.88 22.51 1.56
CA ALA A 571 -20.47 21.22 1.18
C ALA A 571 -19.45 20.16 0.78
N LYS A 572 -18.34 20.57 0.16
CA LYS A 572 -17.37 19.67 -0.49
C LYS A 572 -15.97 19.76 0.10
N GLY A 573 -15.62 20.83 0.82
CA GLY A 573 -14.27 21.09 1.31
C GLY A 573 -13.35 21.66 0.24
N LEU A 574 -12.04 21.71 0.54
CA LEU A 574 -11.04 22.23 -0.39
C LEU A 574 -10.71 21.22 -1.48
N PRO A 575 -10.35 21.65 -2.70
CA PRO A 575 -10.00 20.75 -3.81
C PRO A 575 -8.61 20.13 -3.66
N VAL A 576 -7.78 20.66 -2.77
CA VAL A 576 -6.42 20.19 -2.46
C VAL A 576 -6.15 20.37 -0.97
N ASP A 577 -5.26 19.55 -0.42
CA ASP A 577 -4.87 19.54 0.99
C ASP A 577 -3.90 20.66 1.37
N ARG A 578 -3.36 21.40 0.40
CA ARG A 578 -2.49 22.55 0.64
C ARG A 578 -2.66 23.60 -0.47
N LEU A 579 -2.78 24.85 -0.07
CA LEU A 579 -2.95 26.03 -0.92
C LEU A 579 -1.80 27.01 -0.68
N ASP A 580 -1.40 27.72 -1.73
CA ASP A 580 -0.37 28.76 -1.69
C ASP A 580 -0.94 30.09 -1.19
N SER A 581 -2.21 30.37 -1.50
CA SER A 581 -2.97 31.46 -0.91
C SER A 581 -4.47 31.20 -0.90
N ILE A 582 -5.17 31.85 0.02
CA ILE A 582 -6.63 31.86 0.11
C ILE A 582 -7.10 33.31 0.17
N ARG A 583 -8.00 33.68 -0.72
CA ARG A 583 -8.70 34.97 -0.73
C ARG A 583 -10.18 34.74 -0.49
N ILE A 584 -10.78 35.49 0.42
CA ILE A 584 -12.20 35.43 0.76
C ILE A 584 -12.83 36.78 0.43
N GLU A 585 -13.87 36.77 -0.42
CA GLU A 585 -14.52 37.98 -0.92
C GLU A 585 -16.03 37.98 -0.61
N PHE A 586 -16.39 37.98 0.69
CA PHE A 586 -17.77 38.08 1.18
C PHE A 586 -17.86 38.52 2.65
N ALA A 587 -19.07 38.50 3.23
CA ALA A 587 -19.36 38.97 4.58
C ALA A 587 -18.43 38.39 5.65
N HIS A 588 -17.97 39.26 6.56
CA HIS A 588 -16.91 38.93 7.52
C HIS A 588 -17.27 37.81 8.50
N GLU A 589 -18.52 37.74 9.00
CA GLU A 589 -18.92 36.73 10.00
C GLU A 589 -18.88 35.29 9.44
N GLU A 590 -19.45 35.09 8.25
CA GLU A 590 -19.40 33.80 7.54
C GLU A 590 -17.95 33.41 7.20
N ALA A 591 -17.13 34.39 6.80
CA ALA A 591 -15.72 34.17 6.48
C ALA A 591 -14.91 33.71 7.71
N VAL A 592 -15.13 34.35 8.87
CA VAL A 592 -14.45 34.01 10.12
C VAL A 592 -14.77 32.58 10.56
N SER A 593 -16.00 32.10 10.35
CA SER A 593 -16.40 30.75 10.72
C SER A 593 -15.59 29.63 10.05
N LEU A 594 -15.03 29.88 8.85
CA LEU A 594 -14.23 28.90 8.11
C LEU A 594 -12.75 28.89 8.50
N LEU A 595 -12.24 29.95 9.11
CA LEU A 595 -10.80 30.11 9.37
C LEU A 595 -10.19 28.92 10.13
N PRO A 596 -10.82 28.35 11.17
CA PRO A 596 -10.27 27.18 11.86
C PRO A 596 -10.11 25.96 10.95
N ALA A 597 -10.99 25.80 9.96
CA ALA A 597 -10.98 24.68 9.03
C ALA A 597 -10.01 24.90 7.86
N LEU A 598 -9.76 26.16 7.46
CA LEU A 598 -8.93 26.55 6.31
C LEU A 598 -7.48 26.84 6.65
N GLN A 599 -7.21 27.48 7.79
CA GLN A 599 -5.88 27.95 8.18
C GLN A 599 -4.81 26.84 8.14
N PRO A 600 -5.08 25.58 8.55
CA PRO A 600 -4.09 24.51 8.47
C PRO A 600 -3.65 24.13 7.05
N HIS A 601 -4.32 24.62 6.00
CA HIS A 601 -4.04 24.29 4.61
C HIS A 601 -3.17 25.34 3.90
N THR A 602 -2.80 26.44 4.54
CA THR A 602 -1.98 27.50 3.96
C THR A 602 -0.98 28.04 4.98
N ASP A 603 0.26 28.24 4.56
CA ASP A 603 1.28 28.94 5.37
C ASP A 603 1.13 30.47 5.22
N SER A 604 0.40 30.93 4.20
CA SER A 604 0.10 32.34 3.93
C SER A 604 -1.09 32.83 4.76
N LEU A 605 -1.12 34.14 5.05
CA LEU A 605 -2.29 34.80 5.62
C LEU A 605 -3.50 34.66 4.69
N ILE A 606 -4.66 34.36 5.26
CA ILE A 606 -5.93 34.36 4.52
C ILE A 606 -6.38 35.82 4.38
N GLU A 607 -6.45 36.30 3.14
CA GLU A 607 -6.91 37.64 2.83
C GLU A 607 -8.45 37.66 2.83
N ILE A 608 -9.06 38.50 3.66
CA ILE A 608 -10.51 38.69 3.70
C ILE A 608 -10.81 40.11 3.21
N SER A 609 -11.65 40.22 2.19
CA SER A 609 -12.13 41.51 1.67
C SER A 609 -13.66 41.48 1.55
N GLY A 610 -14.31 42.55 2.01
CA GLY A 610 -15.77 42.67 2.02
C GLY A 610 -16.16 43.98 2.68
N ASN A 611 -17.07 44.74 2.06
CA ASN A 611 -17.51 46.03 2.57
C ASN A 611 -18.03 45.89 4.01
N SER A 612 -17.51 46.75 4.89
CA SER A 612 -18.17 47.13 6.14
C SER A 612 -19.38 47.99 5.84
#